data_AF-A0A973D246-F1
#
_entry.id   AF-A0A973D246-F1
#
_cell.length_a   1.000
_cell.length_b   1.000
_cell.length_c   1.000
_cell.angle_alpha   90.00
_cell.angle_beta   90.00
_cell.angle_gamma   90.00
#
_symmetry.space_group_name_H-M   'P 1'
#
loop_
_entity.id
_entity.type
_entity.pdbx_description
1 polymer ?
#
loop_
_entity_poly.entity_id
_entity_poly.type
_entity_poly.pdbx_seq_one_letter_code
_entity_poly.pdbx_strand_id
1 'polypeptide(L)'
;MHDPRIPFNYDNSFVYIIPKAGLGITDDAAIREMLPKSEIGGVSRGWYAENIWPEVHGQTPAYLAGNYLAYNYSFNSNSYSQLGDTPDNNPALVFLDYVVSDIYGAGIPIADLSMQSIIDSANYCDQLAPTTSISLSQNQMACNLSVNTENTLRKNIEDILQTCRGKVAWIDGQYHLDINKAGAPVAGVLDTQIIKRTAVSFGKRENRLNRIIGTYSEPNNGYNEMQVVYPPVGSAEDMQWRITEDKGVLNEKEIRLAGCTNAYQAVDLLATHIRESRNSIRAEYECNLEALMFTLGDIILVTDPTGLWTNKMCKIINWTLDFTRRIIKLRVAEHSDAAYDNLVKPILVREEGDIINTYQEFNKNLNVSLTSGDETLYVGPDGSIQAGLRVDWDENTAAIGFDIEYKLSSDESYTKIPIASSTARTAMIRPIISGEKYDVQIRARGRTRLAEWQQVNNFTALGKQLLPPDVVQFFVDGNNLSWVEPELKPLDLSGYVLRYHVGESRDWSTAQPMHSGVITQTQYQVPFALYDKMVLLIKSIEPFCHTEQMAPDTV
;
A
#
# COMPACT_ATOMS: atom_id res chain seq x y z
N MET A 1 -33.62 -21.76 17.57
CA MET A 1 -33.87 -20.38 18.04
C MET A 1 -34.24 -20.44 19.52
N HIS A 2 -33.37 -20.01 20.43
CA HIS A 2 -33.67 -19.92 21.86
C HIS A 2 -33.68 -18.45 22.27
N ASP A 3 -34.73 -18.05 22.99
CA ASP A 3 -34.95 -16.70 23.50
C ASP A 3 -33.86 -16.33 24.53
N PRO A 4 -33.16 -15.19 24.37
CA PRO A 4 -32.05 -14.79 25.24
C PRO A 4 -32.46 -14.35 26.66
N ARG A 5 -33.75 -14.37 27.01
CA ARG A 5 -34.23 -13.96 28.35
C ARG A 5 -34.51 -15.12 29.32
N ILE A 6 -34.35 -16.37 28.89
CA ILE A 6 -34.59 -17.55 29.73
C ILE A 6 -33.25 -18.20 30.10
N PRO A 7 -32.91 -18.37 31.39
CA PRO A 7 -31.73 -19.12 31.80
C PRO A 7 -31.86 -20.60 31.41
N PHE A 8 -30.80 -21.14 30.83
CA PHE A 8 -30.73 -22.51 30.32
C PHE A 8 -30.87 -23.54 31.48
N ASN A 9 -31.84 -24.46 31.38
CA ASN A 9 -31.94 -25.65 32.22
C ASN A 9 -31.89 -26.91 31.32
N TYR A 10 -31.07 -27.89 31.73
CA TYR A 10 -30.76 -29.14 31.03
C TYR A 10 -31.96 -30.06 30.77
N ASP A 11 -33.09 -29.85 31.42
CA ASP A 11 -34.19 -30.82 31.42
C ASP A 11 -35.03 -30.90 30.12
N ASN A 12 -34.81 -30.04 29.10
CA ASN A 12 -35.77 -29.88 27.99
C ASN A 12 -35.22 -29.90 26.55
N SER A 13 -34.07 -30.51 26.24
CA SER A 13 -33.63 -30.69 24.84
C SER A 13 -33.68 -32.15 24.39
N PHE A 14 -34.67 -32.49 23.56
CA PHE A 14 -34.83 -33.80 22.91
C PHE A 14 -33.83 -34.00 21.78
N VAL A 15 -33.18 -35.19 21.72
CA VAL A 15 -32.38 -35.67 20.58
C VAL A 15 -33.04 -36.90 19.98
N TYR A 16 -33.24 -36.90 18.66
CA TYR A 16 -33.76 -38.03 17.88
C TYR A 16 -32.58 -38.91 17.40
N ILE A 17 -32.68 -40.24 17.53
CA ILE A 17 -31.66 -41.22 17.11
C ILE A 17 -32.24 -42.11 15.98
N ILE A 18 -31.46 -42.37 14.93
CA ILE A 18 -31.68 -43.50 13.99
C ILE A 18 -30.32 -44.20 13.72
N PRO A 19 -30.23 -45.54 13.70
CA PRO A 19 -28.98 -46.29 13.74
C PRO A 19 -28.38 -46.66 12.35
N LYS A 20 -27.08 -46.96 12.40
CA LYS A 20 -26.07 -47.28 11.36
C LYS A 20 -26.32 -48.59 10.57
N ALA A 21 -25.91 -48.62 9.29
CA ALA A 21 -25.60 -49.84 8.52
C ALA A 21 -24.54 -49.47 7.44
N GLY A 22 -23.45 -50.20 7.17
CA GLY A 22 -22.88 -51.42 7.73
C GLY A 22 -21.42 -51.64 7.27
N LEU A 23 -20.74 -52.55 7.98
CA LEU A 23 -19.45 -53.25 7.70
C LEU A 23 -18.19 -52.41 7.40
N GLY A 24 -17.53 -51.96 8.47
CA GLY A 24 -16.17 -51.42 8.44
C GLY A 24 -15.10 -52.50 8.67
N ILE A 25 -13.92 -52.26 8.08
CA ILE A 25 -12.64 -52.86 8.46
C ILE A 25 -12.45 -52.64 9.97
N THR A 26 -12.30 -53.71 10.75
CA THR A 26 -12.36 -53.68 12.22
C THR A 26 -11.00 -53.68 12.92
N ASP A 27 -9.89 -53.58 12.19
CA ASP A 27 -8.57 -53.71 12.81
C ASP A 27 -7.72 -52.45 12.66
N ASP A 28 -7.71 -51.68 13.73
CA ASP A 28 -6.91 -50.46 13.94
C ASP A 28 -5.39 -50.73 13.83
N ALA A 29 -4.96 -51.99 14.03
CA ALA A 29 -3.56 -52.38 13.88
C ALA A 29 -3.07 -52.33 12.43
N ALA A 30 -3.93 -52.67 11.45
CA ALA A 30 -3.58 -52.62 10.03
C ALA A 30 -3.44 -51.18 9.52
N ILE A 31 -4.23 -50.25 10.07
CA ILE A 31 -4.14 -48.81 9.75
C ILE A 31 -2.86 -48.20 10.35
N ARG A 32 -2.44 -48.64 11.55
CA ARG A 32 -1.20 -48.21 12.21
C ARG A 32 0.06 -48.71 11.50
N GLU A 33 0.00 -49.82 10.78
CA GLU A 33 1.12 -50.38 10.01
C GLU A 33 1.33 -49.66 8.66
N MET A 34 0.30 -49.00 8.13
CA MET A 34 0.35 -48.25 6.85
C MET A 34 0.94 -46.84 6.98
N LEU A 35 1.29 -46.37 8.19
CA LEU A 35 1.85 -45.05 8.46
C LEU A 35 3.07 -45.15 9.39
N PRO A 36 4.27 -45.50 8.88
CA PRO A 36 5.48 -45.45 9.70
C PRO A 36 5.73 -44.00 10.13
N LYS A 37 5.52 -43.74 11.44
CA LYS A 37 5.75 -42.46 12.13
C LYS A 37 7.12 -41.80 11.85
N SER A 38 8.08 -42.50 11.27
CA SER A 38 9.41 -41.99 10.94
C SER A 38 9.48 -41.18 9.64
N GLU A 39 8.45 -41.20 8.78
CA GLU A 39 8.52 -40.62 7.43
C GLU A 39 7.75 -39.30 7.26
N ILE A 40 7.02 -38.87 8.29
CA ILE A 40 6.29 -37.59 8.32
C ILE A 40 7.07 -36.60 9.19
N GLY A 41 7.61 -35.55 8.58
CA GLY A 41 8.19 -34.43 9.33
C GLY A 41 7.08 -33.69 10.08
N GLY A 42 7.06 -33.78 11.41
CA GLY A 42 6.03 -33.13 12.25
C GLY A 42 5.40 -33.99 13.35
N VAL A 43 5.77 -35.27 13.46
CA VAL A 43 5.20 -36.25 14.42
C VAL A 43 5.41 -36.00 15.93
N SER A 44 5.64 -34.76 16.36
CA SER A 44 5.39 -34.38 17.77
C SER A 44 3.94 -33.93 18.03
N ARG A 45 3.06 -33.95 17.01
CA ARG A 45 1.65 -33.54 17.15
C ARG A 45 0.73 -34.65 16.62
N GLY A 46 0.06 -35.30 17.56
CA GLY A 46 -0.61 -36.58 17.38
C GLY A 46 -1.78 -36.55 16.40
N TRP A 47 -1.99 -37.69 15.74
CA TRP A 47 -3.17 -37.99 14.94
C TRP A 47 -4.07 -38.97 15.71
N TYR A 48 -5.38 -38.85 15.47
CA TYR A 48 -6.54 -39.60 16.01
C TYR A 48 -7.20 -39.04 17.27
N ALA A 49 -8.50 -38.72 17.12
CA ALA A 49 -9.47 -38.71 18.20
C ALA A 49 -10.17 -40.09 18.21
N GLU A 50 -9.79 -40.95 19.15
CA GLU A 50 -10.31 -42.32 19.25
C GLU A 50 -11.71 -42.41 19.89
N ASN A 51 -12.33 -41.30 20.34
CA ASN A 51 -13.52 -41.38 21.18
C ASN A 51 -14.64 -40.41 20.76
N ILE A 52 -15.46 -40.84 19.81
CA ILE A 52 -16.86 -40.40 19.71
C ILE A 52 -17.73 -41.62 20.00
N TRP A 53 -17.80 -42.01 21.29
CA TRP A 53 -18.80 -42.95 21.79
C TRP A 53 -19.69 -42.26 22.84
N PRO A 54 -20.96 -42.68 23.00
CA PRO A 54 -22.04 -41.86 23.58
C PRO A 54 -22.07 -41.73 25.12
N GLU A 55 -21.04 -42.12 25.86
CA GLU A 55 -21.21 -42.37 27.30
C GLU A 55 -20.11 -41.85 28.22
N VAL A 56 -19.51 -40.67 27.98
CA VAL A 56 -18.95 -39.86 29.08
C VAL A 56 -18.99 -38.37 28.70
N HIS A 57 -19.96 -37.62 29.24
CA HIS A 57 -19.93 -36.15 29.17
C HIS A 57 -18.93 -35.60 30.20
N GLY A 58 -17.70 -35.40 29.75
CA GLY A 58 -16.66 -34.71 30.51
C GLY A 58 -15.55 -34.24 29.58
N GLN A 59 -15.69 -33.01 29.08
CA GLN A 59 -14.73 -32.28 28.24
C GLN A 59 -14.56 -32.81 26.80
N THR A 60 -15.44 -32.36 25.91
CA THR A 60 -15.32 -32.52 24.45
C THR A 60 -14.37 -31.44 23.86
N PRO A 61 -13.37 -31.79 23.03
CA PRO A 61 -12.38 -30.84 22.48
C PRO A 61 -12.93 -29.86 21.45
N ALA A 62 -14.04 -30.21 20.78
CA ALA A 62 -14.76 -29.35 19.85
C ALA A 62 -16.27 -29.47 20.11
N TYR A 63 -16.99 -28.35 20.04
CA TYR A 63 -18.45 -28.35 20.12
C TYR A 63 -19.06 -27.48 19.02
N LEU A 64 -20.27 -27.85 18.60
CA LEU A 64 -21.09 -27.06 17.69
C LEU A 64 -21.65 -25.86 18.46
N ALA A 65 -21.18 -24.67 18.13
CA ALA A 65 -21.72 -23.40 18.62
C ALA A 65 -22.65 -22.82 17.54
N GLY A 66 -23.88 -23.33 17.49
CA GLY A 66 -24.81 -23.00 16.41
C GLY A 66 -24.42 -23.69 15.09
N ASN A 67 -24.19 -22.90 14.03
CA ASN A 67 -23.80 -23.39 12.71
C ASN A 67 -22.27 -23.48 12.51
N TYR A 68 -21.48 -23.25 13.56
CA TYR A 68 -20.03 -23.19 13.51
C TYR A 68 -19.39 -24.25 14.41
N LEU A 69 -18.29 -24.84 13.94
CA LEU A 69 -17.38 -25.63 14.78
C LEU A 69 -16.51 -24.68 15.62
N ALA A 70 -16.56 -24.83 16.95
CA ALA A 70 -15.76 -24.06 17.89
C ALA A 70 -14.83 -24.99 18.72
N TYR A 71 -13.53 -24.68 18.73
CA TYR A 71 -12.53 -25.32 19.59
C TYR A 71 -12.41 -24.55 20.92
N ASN A 72 -12.51 -25.25 22.05
CA ASN A 72 -12.52 -24.61 23.38
C ASN A 72 -11.09 -24.43 23.93
N TYR A 73 -10.63 -23.18 24.02
CA TYR A 73 -9.36 -22.81 24.64
C TYR A 73 -9.58 -22.13 25.98
N SER A 74 -9.53 -22.88 27.09
CA SER A 74 -9.62 -22.22 28.41
C SER A 74 -8.71 -22.75 29.52
N PHE A 75 -7.94 -23.83 29.36
CA PHE A 75 -6.99 -24.25 30.42
C PHE A 75 -5.66 -24.76 29.86
N ASN A 76 -4.71 -23.85 29.68
CA ASN A 76 -3.32 -24.19 29.40
C ASN A 76 -2.58 -24.44 30.72
N SER A 77 -2.55 -25.70 31.16
CA SER A 77 -1.57 -26.19 32.13
C SER A 77 -0.75 -27.31 31.51
N ASN A 78 0.28 -26.90 30.77
CA ASN A 78 1.34 -27.77 30.25
C ASN A 78 1.98 -28.59 31.36
N SER A 79 1.57 -29.85 31.53
CA SER A 79 2.35 -30.90 32.22
C SER A 79 1.92 -32.34 31.90
N TYR A 80 0.77 -32.60 31.24
CA TYR A 80 0.37 -33.95 30.81
C TYR A 80 -0.41 -33.99 29.49
N SER A 81 -0.01 -33.22 28.49
CA SER A 81 -0.53 -33.39 27.12
C SER A 81 0.40 -34.36 26.37
N GLN A 82 0.05 -35.65 26.34
CA GLN A 82 0.63 -36.60 25.37
C GLN A 82 -0.10 -36.58 24.02
N LEU A 83 -1.04 -35.65 23.85
CA LEU A 83 -1.71 -35.30 22.60
C LEU A 83 -1.82 -33.78 22.58
N GLY A 84 -1.00 -33.13 21.77
CA GLY A 84 -0.94 -31.68 21.65
C GLY A 84 -2.21 -31.14 21.01
N ASP A 85 -3.13 -30.63 21.81
CA ASP A 85 -4.27 -29.83 21.37
C ASP A 85 -3.81 -28.42 20.93
N THR A 86 -2.99 -28.37 19.88
CA THR A 86 -2.96 -27.24 18.97
C THR A 86 -3.52 -27.73 17.64
N PRO A 87 -4.61 -27.19 17.10
CA PRO A 87 -5.04 -27.49 15.74
C PRO A 87 -3.89 -27.09 14.83
N ASP A 88 -3.27 -28.09 14.19
CA ASP A 88 -2.29 -27.83 13.17
C ASP A 88 -3.03 -27.22 11.98
N ASN A 89 -2.83 -25.93 11.77
CA ASN A 89 -3.44 -25.17 10.68
C ASN A 89 -2.78 -25.48 9.32
N ASN A 90 -2.17 -26.66 9.16
CA ASN A 90 -1.60 -27.10 7.90
C ASN A 90 -2.74 -27.35 6.90
N PRO A 91 -2.79 -26.61 5.77
CA PRO A 91 -3.87 -26.72 4.80
C PRO A 91 -4.11 -28.11 4.23
N ALA A 92 -3.05 -28.92 4.04
CA ALA A 92 -3.19 -30.28 3.52
C ALA A 92 -3.83 -31.23 4.54
N LEU A 93 -3.53 -31.04 5.82
CA LEU A 93 -4.13 -31.80 6.91
C LEU A 93 -5.59 -31.39 7.15
N VAL A 94 -5.88 -30.09 7.10
CA VAL A 94 -7.25 -29.56 7.17
C VAL A 94 -8.09 -30.08 5.99
N PHE A 95 -7.52 -30.14 4.79
CA PHE A 95 -8.17 -30.74 3.63
C PHE A 95 -8.49 -32.21 3.86
N LEU A 96 -7.52 -33.00 4.34
CA LEU A 96 -7.73 -34.41 4.59
C LEU A 96 -8.83 -34.66 5.63
N ASP A 97 -8.80 -33.92 6.74
CA ASP A 97 -9.82 -34.00 7.79
C ASP A 97 -11.23 -33.74 7.24
N TYR A 98 -11.37 -32.66 6.46
CA TYR A 98 -12.65 -32.31 5.83
C TYR A 98 -13.10 -33.35 4.79
N VAL A 99 -12.17 -34.01 4.11
CA VAL A 99 -12.51 -34.99 3.07
C VAL A 99 -12.88 -36.35 3.66
N VAL A 100 -12.24 -36.79 4.75
CA VAL A 100 -12.50 -38.09 5.38
C VAL A 100 -13.70 -38.05 6.32
N SER A 101 -13.99 -36.91 6.96
CA SER A 101 -15.09 -36.80 7.92
C SER A 101 -16.45 -37.11 7.30
N ASP A 102 -17.18 -38.07 7.87
CA ASP A 102 -18.55 -38.44 7.51
C ASP A 102 -19.61 -37.60 8.25
N ILE A 103 -19.18 -36.80 9.25
CA ILE A 103 -20.07 -35.98 10.08
C ILE A 103 -20.27 -34.59 9.47
N TYR A 104 -19.19 -33.92 9.10
CA TYR A 104 -19.19 -32.53 8.63
C TYR A 104 -18.54 -32.34 7.26
N GLY A 105 -18.00 -33.42 6.70
CA GLY A 105 -17.13 -33.42 5.53
C GLY A 105 -17.68 -34.20 4.34
N ALA A 106 -16.76 -34.71 3.52
CA ALA A 106 -17.10 -35.45 2.30
C ALA A 106 -17.34 -36.95 2.50
N GLY A 107 -16.90 -37.52 3.64
CA GLY A 107 -17.00 -38.95 3.93
C GLY A 107 -16.28 -39.83 2.90
N ILE A 108 -15.21 -39.33 2.26
CA ILE A 108 -14.47 -40.10 1.26
C ILE A 108 -13.57 -41.12 1.98
N PRO A 109 -13.66 -42.42 1.63
CA PRO A 109 -12.80 -43.43 2.20
C PRO A 109 -11.32 -43.11 1.96
N ILE A 110 -10.47 -43.34 2.96
CA ILE A 110 -9.01 -43.15 2.84
C ILE A 110 -8.42 -43.96 1.67
N ALA A 111 -9.01 -45.10 1.33
CA ALA A 111 -8.58 -45.93 0.20
C ALA A 111 -8.67 -45.23 -1.17
N ASP A 112 -9.57 -44.25 -1.29
CA ASP A 112 -9.78 -43.45 -2.50
C ASP A 112 -8.90 -42.18 -2.49
N LEU A 113 -8.03 -42.01 -1.49
CA LEU A 113 -7.11 -40.87 -1.36
C LEU A 113 -5.66 -41.33 -1.57
N SER A 114 -4.92 -40.58 -2.38
CA SER A 114 -3.47 -40.78 -2.46
C SER A 114 -2.80 -40.13 -1.25
N MET A 115 -2.58 -40.92 -0.20
CA MET A 115 -1.94 -40.45 1.03
C MET A 115 -0.55 -39.84 0.80
N GLN A 116 0.23 -40.37 -0.14
CA GLN A 116 1.57 -39.82 -0.45
C GLN A 116 1.48 -38.37 -0.95
N SER A 117 0.60 -38.10 -1.91
CA SER A 117 0.34 -36.74 -2.43
C SER A 117 -0.10 -35.75 -1.34
N ILE A 118 -0.85 -36.22 -0.34
CA ILE A 118 -1.26 -35.39 0.81
C ILE A 118 -0.08 -35.15 1.76
N ILE A 119 0.72 -36.17 2.06
CA ILE A 119 1.93 -36.06 2.90
C ILE A 119 2.94 -35.09 2.25
N ASP A 120 3.20 -35.23 0.95
CA ASP A 120 4.12 -34.34 0.22
C ASP A 120 3.64 -32.89 0.20
N SER A 121 2.32 -32.69 0.18
CA SER A 121 1.70 -31.37 0.28
C SER A 121 1.79 -30.81 1.71
N ALA A 122 1.55 -31.63 2.72
CA ALA A 122 1.66 -31.23 4.13
C ALA A 122 3.09 -30.80 4.47
N ASN A 123 4.08 -31.62 4.09
CA ASN A 123 5.50 -31.31 4.27
C ASN A 123 5.91 -30.00 3.57
N TYR A 124 5.29 -29.70 2.42
CA TYR A 124 5.54 -28.44 1.71
C TYR A 124 4.93 -27.23 2.45
N CYS A 125 3.72 -27.35 2.97
CA CYS A 125 3.08 -26.29 3.75
C CYS A 125 3.87 -25.95 5.03
N ASP A 126 4.51 -26.95 5.65
CA ASP A 126 5.32 -26.80 6.87
C ASP A 126 6.74 -26.28 6.62
N GLN A 127 7.16 -26.12 5.35
CA GLN A 127 8.42 -25.46 5.05
C GLN A 127 8.42 -24.04 5.61
N LEU A 128 9.58 -23.59 6.09
CA LEU A 128 9.72 -22.28 6.71
C LEU A 128 9.95 -21.21 5.64
N ALA A 129 9.11 -20.18 5.63
CA ALA A 129 9.28 -18.97 4.83
C ALA A 129 9.85 -17.84 5.69
N PRO A 130 10.85 -17.09 5.21
CA PRO A 130 11.42 -15.96 5.94
C PRO A 130 10.43 -14.78 5.96
N THR A 131 10.17 -14.21 7.15
CA THR A 131 9.34 -13.01 7.30
C THR A 131 10.18 -11.73 7.31
N THR A 132 11.45 -11.81 7.71
CA THR A 132 12.40 -10.68 7.66
C THR A 132 13.77 -11.13 7.16
N SER A 133 14.62 -10.16 6.81
CA SER A 133 16.02 -10.41 6.45
C SER A 133 16.89 -10.89 7.63
N ILE A 134 16.33 -10.96 8.86
CA ILE A 134 17.08 -11.15 10.11
C ILE A 134 16.53 -12.30 10.97
N SER A 135 16.10 -13.41 10.36
CA SER A 135 15.91 -14.73 11.03
C SER A 135 14.55 -15.06 11.67
N LEU A 136 13.49 -14.28 11.49
CA LEU A 136 12.14 -14.79 11.82
C LEU A 136 11.60 -15.59 10.63
N SER A 137 11.17 -16.83 10.91
CA SER A 137 10.53 -17.70 9.93
C SER A 137 9.20 -18.20 10.47
N GLN A 138 8.28 -18.43 9.55
CA GLN A 138 6.96 -18.99 9.84
C GLN A 138 6.65 -20.09 8.84
N ASN A 139 5.67 -20.94 9.14
CA ASN A 139 5.18 -21.91 8.17
C ASN A 139 4.75 -21.18 6.90
N GLN A 140 5.14 -21.74 5.75
CA GLN A 140 4.93 -21.12 4.45
C GLN A 140 3.44 -20.95 4.14
N MET A 141 2.60 -21.90 4.58
CA MET A 141 1.16 -21.88 4.35
C MET A 141 0.39 -22.29 5.59
N ALA A 142 -0.73 -21.62 5.84
CA ALA A 142 -1.63 -21.90 6.96
C ALA A 142 -3.10 -21.71 6.54
N CYS A 143 -3.99 -22.53 7.10
CA CYS A 143 -5.42 -22.48 6.90
C CYS A 143 -6.11 -22.11 8.23
N ASN A 144 -6.51 -20.85 8.36
CA ASN A 144 -7.22 -20.35 9.55
C ASN A 144 -8.68 -20.01 9.19
N LEU A 145 -9.35 -20.93 8.48
CA LEU A 145 -10.73 -20.77 8.06
C LEU A 145 -11.72 -21.16 9.15
N SER A 146 -12.84 -20.45 9.19
CA SER A 146 -14.06 -20.95 9.81
C SER A 146 -14.97 -21.49 8.69
N VAL A 147 -15.19 -22.81 8.70
CA VAL A 147 -15.96 -23.49 7.65
C VAL A 147 -17.42 -23.56 8.09
N ASN A 148 -18.34 -23.05 7.26
CA ASN A 148 -19.78 -23.20 7.47
C ASN A 148 -20.27 -24.51 6.83
N THR A 149 -20.91 -25.37 7.61
CA THR A 149 -21.44 -26.68 7.15
C THR A 149 -22.66 -26.56 6.24
N GLU A 150 -23.32 -25.39 6.18
CA GLU A 150 -24.41 -25.12 5.25
C GLU A 150 -23.93 -24.80 3.82
N ASN A 151 -22.64 -24.46 3.65
CA ASN A 151 -22.06 -24.30 2.33
C ASN A 151 -22.01 -25.63 1.59
N THR A 152 -21.96 -25.59 0.26
CA THR A 152 -21.74 -26.80 -0.53
C THR A 152 -20.35 -27.36 -0.24
N LEU A 153 -20.24 -28.70 -0.27
CA LEU A 153 -18.97 -29.41 -0.09
C LEU A 153 -17.84 -28.83 -0.96
N ARG A 154 -18.16 -28.60 -2.24
CA ARG A 154 -17.24 -28.05 -3.21
C ARG A 154 -16.71 -26.67 -2.80
N LYS A 155 -17.58 -25.79 -2.31
CA LYS A 155 -17.18 -24.45 -1.86
C LYS A 155 -16.23 -24.53 -0.69
N ASN A 156 -16.55 -25.35 0.32
CA ASN A 156 -15.67 -25.52 1.49
C ASN A 156 -14.29 -26.10 1.12
N ILE A 157 -14.26 -27.06 0.19
CA ILE A 157 -12.99 -27.57 -0.36
C ILE A 157 -12.24 -26.47 -1.12
N GLU A 158 -12.91 -25.71 -1.98
CA GLU A 158 -12.30 -24.59 -2.73
C GLU A 158 -11.75 -23.52 -1.79
N ASP A 159 -12.45 -23.20 -0.70
CA ASP A 159 -12.00 -22.23 0.31
C ASP A 159 -10.74 -22.75 1.02
N ILE A 160 -10.70 -24.02 1.44
CA ILE A 160 -9.51 -24.64 2.05
C ILE A 160 -8.32 -24.61 1.09
N LEU A 161 -8.52 -25.05 -0.16
CA LEU A 161 -7.46 -25.13 -1.17
C LEU A 161 -6.88 -23.75 -1.53
N GLN A 162 -7.69 -22.70 -1.49
CA GLN A 162 -7.23 -21.32 -1.73
C GLN A 162 -6.17 -20.86 -0.72
N THR A 163 -6.16 -21.41 0.50
CA THR A 163 -5.15 -21.05 1.53
C THR A 163 -3.74 -21.55 1.21
N CYS A 164 -3.62 -22.57 0.34
CA CYS A 164 -2.36 -23.22 -0.01
C CYS A 164 -2.08 -23.34 -1.50
N ARG A 165 -2.83 -22.63 -2.37
CA ARG A 165 -2.71 -22.77 -3.84
C ARG A 165 -2.94 -24.21 -4.31
N GLY A 166 -3.73 -24.96 -3.55
CA GLY A 166 -4.00 -26.36 -3.76
C GLY A 166 -4.99 -26.61 -4.88
N LYS A 167 -4.89 -27.79 -5.49
CA LYS A 167 -5.86 -28.35 -6.42
C LYS A 167 -6.05 -29.82 -6.11
N VAL A 168 -7.23 -30.32 -6.44
CA VAL A 168 -7.54 -31.74 -6.32
C VAL A 168 -7.73 -32.32 -7.71
N ALA A 169 -7.09 -33.45 -7.94
CA ALA A 169 -7.15 -34.20 -9.19
C ALA A 169 -7.54 -35.65 -8.91
N TRP A 170 -8.26 -36.28 -9.84
CA TRP A 170 -8.52 -37.72 -9.82
C TRP A 170 -7.53 -38.41 -10.76
N ILE A 171 -6.62 -39.21 -10.21
CA ILE A 171 -5.52 -39.87 -10.93
C ILE A 171 -5.48 -41.32 -10.46
N ASP A 172 -5.41 -42.27 -11.39
CA ASP A 172 -5.26 -43.70 -11.11
C ASP A 172 -6.25 -44.31 -10.09
N GLY A 173 -7.46 -43.74 -10.03
CA GLY A 173 -8.52 -44.21 -9.12
C GLY A 173 -8.46 -43.61 -7.71
N GLN A 174 -7.64 -42.60 -7.48
CA GLN A 174 -7.52 -41.89 -6.21
C GLN A 174 -7.58 -40.37 -6.38
N TYR A 175 -7.97 -39.66 -5.32
CA TYR A 175 -7.84 -38.21 -5.23
C TYR A 175 -6.43 -37.82 -4.78
N HIS A 176 -5.80 -36.96 -5.57
CA HIS A 176 -4.49 -36.37 -5.30
C HIS A 176 -4.66 -34.89 -4.92
N LEU A 177 -3.93 -34.46 -3.89
CA LEU A 177 -3.77 -33.05 -3.53
C LEU A 177 -2.46 -32.54 -4.15
N ASP A 178 -2.60 -31.59 -5.08
CA ASP A 178 -1.47 -30.96 -5.76
C ASP A 178 -1.38 -29.50 -5.35
N ILE A 179 -0.30 -29.14 -4.66
CA ILE A 179 0.05 -27.74 -4.37
C ILE A 179 1.03 -27.25 -5.44
N ASN A 180 0.65 -26.17 -6.12
CA ASN A 180 1.54 -25.50 -7.07
C ASN A 180 2.80 -24.99 -6.35
N LYS A 181 3.96 -25.55 -6.75
CA LYS A 181 5.28 -25.25 -6.17
C LYS A 181 6.38 -25.31 -7.23
N ALA A 182 7.55 -24.78 -6.90
CA ALA A 182 8.76 -25.01 -7.69
C ALA A 182 9.12 -26.50 -7.66
N GLY A 183 9.60 -27.03 -8.77
CA GLY A 183 9.84 -28.47 -8.88
C GLY A 183 10.62 -28.87 -10.12
N ALA A 184 11.38 -29.96 -9.99
CA ALA A 184 12.06 -30.56 -11.12
C ALA A 184 11.05 -31.21 -12.08
N PRO A 185 11.31 -31.17 -13.40
CA PRO A 185 10.47 -31.87 -14.35
C PRO A 185 10.58 -33.38 -14.15
N VAL A 186 9.46 -34.08 -14.36
CA VAL A 186 9.43 -35.54 -14.45
C VAL A 186 10.36 -35.99 -15.58
N ALA A 187 11.00 -37.15 -15.39
CA ALA A 187 11.95 -37.69 -16.35
C ALA A 187 11.30 -37.85 -17.74
N GLY A 188 11.97 -37.30 -18.76
CA GLY A 188 11.49 -37.31 -20.13
C GLY A 188 11.29 -35.91 -20.71
N VAL A 189 11.19 -35.85 -22.03
CA VAL A 189 10.81 -34.63 -22.77
C VAL A 189 9.60 -35.00 -23.61
N LEU A 190 8.56 -34.17 -23.56
CA LEU A 190 7.43 -34.29 -24.46
C LEU A 190 7.84 -33.69 -25.81
N ASP A 191 8.23 -34.57 -26.74
CA ASP A 191 8.74 -34.20 -28.06
C ASP A 191 8.17 -35.09 -29.18
N THR A 192 8.78 -36.25 -29.37
CA THR A 192 8.49 -37.31 -30.33
C THR A 192 7.12 -37.94 -30.11
N GLN A 193 6.58 -37.85 -28.90
CA GLN A 193 5.23 -38.30 -28.58
C GLN A 193 4.16 -37.37 -29.14
N ILE A 194 4.49 -36.12 -29.49
CA ILE A 194 3.55 -35.15 -30.04
C ILE A 194 3.26 -35.50 -31.50
N ILE A 195 2.00 -35.83 -31.80
CA ILE A 195 1.52 -36.00 -33.17
C ILE A 195 1.30 -34.63 -33.80
N LYS A 196 0.64 -33.72 -33.07
CA LYS A 196 0.44 -32.31 -33.47
C LYS A 196 0.03 -31.42 -32.30
N ARG A 197 0.28 -30.12 -32.45
CA ARG A 197 -0.35 -29.08 -31.62
C ARG A 197 -1.75 -28.77 -32.15
N THR A 198 -2.78 -28.90 -31.31
CA THR A 198 -4.17 -28.61 -31.68
C THR A 198 -4.57 -27.17 -31.37
N ALA A 199 -4.03 -26.57 -30.31
CA ALA A 199 -4.31 -25.19 -29.95
C ALA A 199 -3.12 -24.53 -29.24
N VAL A 200 -3.05 -23.20 -29.35
CA VAL A 200 -2.16 -22.36 -28.54
C VAL A 200 -2.92 -21.11 -28.13
N SER A 201 -2.73 -20.69 -26.88
CA SER A 201 -3.25 -19.44 -26.33
C SER A 201 -2.09 -18.69 -25.70
N PHE A 202 -1.89 -17.42 -26.08
CA PHE A 202 -0.83 -16.57 -25.55
C PHE A 202 -1.27 -15.77 -24.30
N GLY A 203 -2.50 -15.99 -23.84
CA GLY A 203 -3.16 -15.13 -22.87
C GLY A 203 -3.53 -13.76 -23.46
N LYS A 204 -4.24 -12.97 -22.66
CA LYS A 204 -4.66 -11.62 -23.04
C LYS A 204 -3.93 -10.60 -22.18
N ARG A 205 -3.64 -9.43 -22.76
CA ARG A 205 -3.00 -8.33 -22.03
C ARG A 205 -3.78 -7.93 -20.77
N GLU A 206 -5.11 -7.92 -20.81
CA GLU A 206 -5.97 -7.62 -19.66
C GLU A 206 -5.82 -8.61 -18.49
N ASN A 207 -5.46 -9.87 -18.79
CA ASN A 207 -5.27 -10.92 -17.79
C ASN A 207 -3.84 -11.01 -17.27
N ARG A 208 -2.92 -10.20 -17.83
CA ARG A 208 -1.53 -10.08 -17.37
C ARG A 208 -1.50 -9.02 -16.27
N LEU A 209 -1.67 -9.47 -15.04
CA LEU A 209 -1.76 -8.61 -13.87
C LEU A 209 -0.42 -7.93 -13.60
N ASN A 210 -0.50 -6.68 -13.16
CA ASN A 210 0.65 -5.91 -12.67
C ASN A 210 0.41 -5.34 -11.27
N ARG A 211 -0.80 -5.52 -10.72
CA ARG A 211 -1.09 -5.28 -9.30
C ARG A 211 -2.22 -6.19 -8.80
N ILE A 212 -2.11 -6.65 -7.57
CA ILE A 212 -3.18 -7.37 -6.88
C ILE A 212 -3.34 -6.79 -5.48
N ILE A 213 -4.59 -6.63 -5.06
CA ILE A 213 -4.96 -6.23 -3.71
C ILE A 213 -5.58 -7.45 -3.02
N GLY A 214 -4.94 -7.91 -1.96
CA GLY A 214 -5.43 -9.01 -1.14
C GLY A 214 -6.08 -8.49 0.13
N THR A 215 -7.33 -8.86 0.37
CA THR A 215 -7.99 -8.60 1.67
C THR A 215 -7.82 -9.83 2.57
N TYR A 216 -7.32 -9.63 3.78
CA TYR A 216 -7.06 -10.69 4.77
C TYR A 216 -7.52 -10.24 6.17
N SER A 217 -7.69 -11.18 7.10
CA SER A 217 -8.14 -10.89 8.47
C SER A 217 -6.93 -10.67 9.38
N GLU A 218 -6.80 -9.55 10.09
CA GLU A 218 -5.64 -9.29 10.96
C GLU A 218 -5.96 -9.57 12.45
N PRO A 219 -5.38 -10.62 13.08
CA PRO A 219 -5.62 -10.94 14.49
C PRO A 219 -5.22 -9.82 15.45
N ASN A 220 -4.11 -9.12 15.16
CA ASN A 220 -3.63 -8.03 16.00
C ASN A 220 -4.54 -6.78 15.97
N ASN A 221 -5.41 -6.70 14.95
CA ASN A 221 -6.43 -5.66 14.79
C ASN A 221 -7.83 -6.19 15.11
N GLY A 222 -7.95 -7.20 15.99
CA GLY A 222 -9.24 -7.75 16.41
C GLY A 222 -9.99 -8.53 15.31
N TYR A 223 -9.26 -9.15 14.38
CA TYR A 223 -9.80 -9.85 13.21
C TYR A 223 -10.57 -8.95 12.23
N ASN A 224 -10.28 -7.65 12.22
CA ASN A 224 -10.78 -6.74 11.19
C ASN A 224 -10.11 -7.03 9.83
N GLU A 225 -10.81 -6.69 8.75
CA GLU A 225 -10.31 -6.85 7.38
C GLU A 225 -9.26 -5.78 7.07
N MET A 226 -8.07 -6.24 6.71
CA MET A 226 -6.98 -5.40 6.23
C MET A 226 -6.67 -5.77 4.78
N GLN A 227 -6.10 -4.81 4.05
CA GLN A 227 -5.68 -5.01 2.68
C GLN A 227 -4.17 -4.95 2.55
N VAL A 228 -3.64 -5.77 1.65
CA VAL A 228 -2.24 -5.70 1.22
C VAL A 228 -2.16 -5.53 -0.29
N VAL A 229 -1.26 -4.65 -0.73
CA VAL A 229 -1.06 -4.37 -2.15
C VAL A 229 0.27 -4.96 -2.61
N TYR A 230 0.23 -5.80 -3.64
CA TYR A 230 1.41 -6.39 -4.24
C TYR A 230 1.45 -6.22 -5.77
N PRO A 231 2.57 -5.78 -6.36
CA PRO A 231 3.71 -5.17 -5.68
C PRO A 231 3.31 -3.83 -5.00
N PRO A 232 4.01 -3.39 -3.95
CA PRO A 232 3.79 -2.08 -3.36
C PRO A 232 3.85 -0.97 -4.41
N VAL A 233 2.93 -0.01 -4.33
CA VAL A 233 2.86 1.08 -5.30
C VAL A 233 4.17 1.86 -5.29
N GLY A 234 4.79 2.04 -6.46
CA GLY A 234 6.08 2.73 -6.59
C GLY A 234 7.31 1.87 -6.26
N SER A 235 7.16 0.57 -5.97
CA SER A 235 8.31 -0.33 -5.87
C SER A 235 9.00 -0.54 -7.22
N ALA A 236 10.23 -1.06 -7.20
CA ALA A 236 10.96 -1.38 -8.43
C ALA A 236 10.17 -2.35 -9.33
N GLU A 237 9.52 -3.35 -8.73
CA GLU A 237 8.66 -4.32 -9.42
C GLU A 237 7.39 -3.69 -10.01
N ASP A 238 6.70 -2.78 -9.29
CA ASP A 238 5.57 -2.02 -9.83
C ASP A 238 6.01 -1.21 -11.06
N MET A 239 7.12 -0.47 -10.93
CA MET A 239 7.65 0.33 -12.04
C MET A 239 8.04 -0.53 -13.24
N GLN A 240 8.71 -1.66 -13.00
CA GLN A 240 9.10 -2.57 -14.07
C GLN A 240 7.88 -3.16 -14.79
N TRP A 241 6.90 -3.71 -14.07
CA TRP A 241 5.77 -4.36 -14.71
C TRP A 241 4.78 -3.36 -15.31
N ARG A 242 4.37 -2.35 -14.56
CA ARG A 242 3.34 -1.40 -14.99
C ARG A 242 3.87 -0.38 -15.99
N ILE A 243 5.03 0.22 -15.74
CA ILE A 243 5.55 1.32 -16.59
C ILE A 243 6.35 0.75 -17.76
N THR A 244 7.35 -0.09 -17.48
CA THR A 244 8.29 -0.56 -18.51
C THR A 244 7.65 -1.62 -19.42
N GLU A 245 7.10 -2.69 -18.85
CA GLU A 245 6.58 -3.82 -19.64
C GLU A 245 5.18 -3.55 -20.20
N ASP A 246 4.27 -3.02 -19.37
CA ASP A 246 2.86 -2.85 -19.72
C ASP A 246 2.51 -1.39 -20.14
N LYS A 247 3.51 -0.54 -20.33
CA LYS A 247 3.42 0.82 -20.91
C LYS A 247 2.43 1.76 -20.20
N GLY A 248 2.39 1.69 -18.87
CA GLY A 248 1.55 2.53 -18.02
C GLY A 248 0.10 2.07 -17.87
N VAL A 249 -0.30 0.95 -18.47
CA VAL A 249 -1.67 0.40 -18.31
C VAL A 249 -1.77 -0.36 -16.99
N LEU A 250 -2.74 0.02 -16.16
CA LEU A 250 -3.01 -0.65 -14.89
C LEU A 250 -3.91 -1.88 -15.10
N ASN A 251 -3.38 -3.06 -14.76
CA ASN A 251 -4.12 -4.33 -14.76
C ASN A 251 -4.19 -4.85 -13.32
N GLU A 252 -5.19 -4.35 -12.61
CA GLU A 252 -5.40 -4.61 -11.19
C GLU A 252 -6.49 -5.65 -10.95
N LYS A 253 -6.32 -6.47 -9.92
CA LYS A 253 -7.34 -7.40 -9.44
C LYS A 253 -7.43 -7.35 -7.91
N GLU A 254 -8.66 -7.42 -7.41
CA GLU A 254 -8.92 -7.59 -5.98
C GLU A 254 -9.26 -9.05 -5.68
N ILE A 255 -8.67 -9.58 -4.61
CA ILE A 255 -8.88 -10.97 -4.16
C ILE A 255 -9.07 -10.96 -2.65
N ARG A 256 -10.05 -11.73 -2.16
CA ARG A 256 -10.23 -11.99 -0.74
C ARG A 256 -9.52 -13.29 -0.38
N LEU A 257 -8.58 -13.23 0.56
CA LEU A 257 -7.80 -14.36 1.03
C LEU A 257 -8.43 -14.90 2.32
N ALA A 258 -9.50 -15.68 2.16
CA ALA A 258 -10.17 -16.31 3.30
C ALA A 258 -9.20 -17.25 4.03
N GLY A 259 -9.19 -17.19 5.37
CA GLY A 259 -8.32 -18.03 6.19
C GLY A 259 -6.84 -17.62 6.25
N CYS A 260 -6.47 -16.56 5.54
CA CYS A 260 -5.17 -15.93 5.72
C CYS A 260 -5.26 -14.89 6.84
N THR A 261 -4.44 -15.08 7.88
CA THR A 261 -4.43 -14.21 9.06
C THR A 261 -3.14 -13.40 9.23
N ASN A 262 -2.34 -13.34 8.16
CA ASN A 262 -0.99 -12.81 8.24
C ASN A 262 -0.60 -12.13 6.92
N ALA A 263 -0.15 -10.88 7.01
CA ALA A 263 0.30 -10.08 5.86
C ALA A 263 1.40 -10.78 5.04
N TYR A 264 2.35 -11.48 5.67
CA TYR A 264 3.44 -12.17 4.98
C TYR A 264 2.93 -13.32 4.12
N GLN A 265 2.01 -14.14 4.66
CA GLN A 265 1.38 -15.22 3.91
C GLN A 265 0.51 -14.65 2.78
N ALA A 266 -0.23 -13.58 3.06
CA ALA A 266 -1.07 -12.91 2.07
C ALA A 266 -0.22 -12.45 0.88
N VAL A 267 0.87 -11.72 1.13
CA VAL A 267 1.78 -11.24 0.08
C VAL A 267 2.40 -12.39 -0.71
N ASP A 268 2.79 -13.48 -0.05
CA ASP A 268 3.32 -14.65 -0.75
C ASP A 268 2.29 -15.24 -1.73
N LEU A 269 1.04 -15.45 -1.28
CA LEU A 269 -0.07 -15.90 -2.12
C LEU A 269 -0.33 -14.96 -3.31
N LEU A 270 -0.37 -13.64 -3.08
CA LEU A 270 -0.57 -12.65 -4.14
C LEU A 270 0.59 -12.63 -5.14
N ALA A 271 1.82 -12.74 -4.65
CA ALA A 271 3.03 -12.70 -5.47
C ALA A 271 3.16 -13.92 -6.39
N THR A 272 2.73 -15.10 -5.93
CA THR A 272 2.62 -16.25 -6.82
C THR A 272 1.50 -16.06 -7.84
N HIS A 273 0.32 -15.58 -7.43
CA HIS A 273 -0.81 -15.38 -8.36
C HIS A 273 -0.47 -14.37 -9.47
N ILE A 274 0.23 -13.27 -9.17
CA ILE A 274 0.59 -12.29 -10.20
C ILE A 274 1.62 -12.87 -11.19
N ARG A 275 2.59 -13.64 -10.70
CA ARG A 275 3.63 -14.26 -11.56
C ARG A 275 3.05 -15.38 -12.42
N GLU A 276 2.15 -16.20 -11.88
CA GLU A 276 1.39 -17.19 -12.67
C GLU A 276 0.55 -16.53 -13.76
N SER A 277 -0.06 -15.38 -13.48
CA SER A 277 -0.81 -14.59 -14.46
C SER A 277 0.08 -14.09 -15.62
N ARG A 278 1.34 -13.76 -15.34
CA ARG A 278 2.31 -13.33 -16.37
C ARG A 278 2.82 -14.50 -17.22
N ASN A 279 2.84 -15.73 -16.67
CA ASN A 279 3.12 -16.97 -17.41
C ASN A 279 1.85 -17.48 -18.11
N SER A 280 1.45 -16.79 -19.18
CA SER A 280 0.12 -16.90 -19.77
C SER A 280 -0.01 -17.92 -20.92
N ILE A 281 1.09 -18.45 -21.45
CA ILE A 281 1.05 -19.32 -22.63
C ILE A 281 0.50 -20.70 -22.24
N ARG A 282 -0.51 -21.17 -22.98
CA ARG A 282 -1.10 -22.51 -22.88
C ARG A 282 -1.07 -23.17 -24.25
N ALA A 283 -0.74 -24.45 -24.31
CA ALA A 283 -0.77 -25.24 -25.54
C ALA A 283 -1.54 -26.54 -25.34
N GLU A 284 -2.17 -27.02 -26.40
CA GLU A 284 -2.86 -28.31 -26.44
C GLU A 284 -2.24 -29.20 -27.50
N TYR A 285 -1.99 -30.46 -27.14
CA TYR A 285 -1.32 -31.44 -27.96
C TYR A 285 -2.16 -32.71 -28.08
N GLU A 286 -2.22 -33.26 -29.30
CA GLU A 286 -2.57 -34.66 -29.51
C GLU A 286 -1.27 -35.47 -29.56
N CYS A 287 -1.15 -36.43 -28.65
CA CYS A 287 0.02 -37.27 -28.47
C CYS A 287 -0.31 -38.75 -28.73
N ASN A 288 0.72 -39.53 -29.05
CA ASN A 288 0.63 -40.98 -29.12
C ASN A 288 0.50 -41.59 -27.69
N LEU A 289 0.37 -42.91 -27.60
CA LEU A 289 0.19 -43.60 -26.32
C LEU A 289 1.45 -43.61 -25.43
N GLU A 290 2.63 -43.26 -25.94
CA GLU A 290 3.84 -43.18 -25.11
C GLU A 290 3.77 -42.01 -24.12
N ALA A 291 2.96 -40.98 -24.42
CA ALA A 291 2.69 -39.88 -23.50
C ALA A 291 1.90 -40.30 -22.24
N LEU A 292 1.51 -41.57 -22.10
CA LEU A 292 0.85 -42.11 -20.91
C LEU A 292 1.76 -42.08 -19.67
N MET A 293 3.09 -41.94 -19.87
CA MET A 293 4.04 -41.73 -18.77
C MET A 293 3.84 -40.40 -18.03
N PHE A 294 3.13 -39.44 -18.64
CA PHE A 294 2.86 -38.14 -18.05
C PHE A 294 1.44 -38.08 -17.48
N THR A 295 1.31 -37.54 -16.27
CA THR A 295 0.06 -37.48 -15.52
C THR A 295 -0.36 -36.03 -15.24
N LEU A 296 -1.61 -35.84 -14.81
CA LEU A 296 -2.14 -34.51 -14.48
C LEU A 296 -1.36 -33.91 -13.30
N GLY A 297 -0.89 -32.66 -13.42
CA GLY A 297 -0.10 -31.98 -12.39
C GLY A 297 1.41 -32.08 -12.58
N ASP A 298 1.90 -32.96 -13.46
CA ASP A 298 3.34 -33.10 -13.70
C ASP A 298 3.93 -31.84 -14.33
N ILE A 299 5.13 -31.48 -13.87
CA ILE A 299 6.01 -30.53 -14.55
C ILE A 299 6.82 -31.35 -15.56
N ILE A 300 6.78 -30.95 -16.83
CA ILE A 300 7.47 -31.64 -17.92
C ILE A 300 8.25 -30.64 -18.77
N LEU A 301 9.27 -31.14 -19.47
CA LEU A 301 9.94 -30.37 -20.52
C LEU A 301 9.19 -30.60 -21.84
N VAL A 302 8.84 -29.52 -22.53
CA VAL A 302 8.15 -29.57 -23.82
C VAL A 302 9.05 -29.00 -24.91
N THR A 303 9.24 -29.77 -25.98
CA THR A 303 9.86 -29.32 -27.23
C THR A 303 8.82 -29.44 -28.34
N ASP A 304 8.26 -28.30 -28.73
CA ASP A 304 7.15 -28.23 -29.68
C ASP A 304 7.66 -28.46 -31.11
N PRO A 305 7.05 -29.36 -31.90
CA PRO A 305 7.52 -29.69 -33.24
C PRO A 305 7.41 -28.53 -34.24
N THR A 306 6.59 -27.52 -33.93
CA THR A 306 6.41 -26.31 -34.76
C THR A 306 7.15 -25.09 -34.19
N GLY A 307 8.00 -25.28 -33.17
CA GLY A 307 8.93 -24.28 -32.67
C GLY A 307 8.36 -23.29 -31.63
N LEU A 308 7.22 -23.59 -30.99
CA LEU A 308 6.71 -22.72 -29.90
C LEU A 308 7.66 -22.72 -28.69
N TRP A 309 8.20 -23.88 -28.35
CA TRP A 309 9.05 -24.09 -27.18
C TRP A 309 10.16 -25.09 -27.49
N THR A 310 11.31 -24.91 -26.83
CA THR A 310 12.43 -25.85 -26.84
C THR A 310 12.84 -26.09 -25.40
N ASN A 311 12.70 -27.34 -24.91
CA ASN A 311 12.96 -27.74 -23.53
C ASN A 311 12.35 -26.78 -22.48
N LYS A 312 11.14 -26.28 -22.74
CA LYS A 312 10.46 -25.35 -21.84
C LYS A 312 9.72 -26.13 -20.75
N MET A 313 9.90 -25.73 -19.50
CA MET A 313 9.12 -26.27 -18.38
C MET A 313 7.65 -25.87 -18.51
N CYS A 314 6.78 -26.86 -18.53
CA CYS A 314 5.33 -26.69 -18.56
C CYS A 314 4.67 -27.65 -17.57
N LYS A 315 3.59 -27.22 -16.93
CA LYS A 315 2.76 -28.06 -16.05
C LYS A 315 1.55 -28.60 -16.82
N ILE A 316 1.24 -29.88 -16.67
CA ILE A 316 0.06 -30.50 -17.27
C ILE A 316 -1.18 -30.08 -16.48
N ILE A 317 -2.09 -29.36 -17.13
CA ILE A 317 -3.31 -28.81 -16.50
C ILE A 317 -4.59 -29.51 -16.98
N ASN A 318 -4.51 -30.30 -18.05
CA ASN A 318 -5.58 -31.18 -18.47
C ASN A 318 -4.97 -32.42 -19.14
N TRP A 319 -5.55 -33.59 -18.83
CA TRP A 319 -5.15 -34.87 -19.36
C TRP A 319 -6.41 -35.63 -19.77
N THR A 320 -6.48 -36.14 -21.00
CA THR A 320 -7.62 -36.92 -21.48
C THR A 320 -7.18 -38.01 -22.44
N LEU A 321 -7.64 -39.24 -22.21
CA LEU A 321 -7.44 -40.37 -23.11
C LEU A 321 -8.65 -40.54 -24.04
N ASP A 322 -8.44 -40.50 -25.36
CA ASP A 322 -9.46 -40.81 -26.36
C ASP A 322 -9.30 -42.28 -26.80
N PHE A 323 -10.14 -43.16 -26.25
CA PHE A 323 -10.11 -44.59 -26.53
C PHE A 323 -10.43 -44.95 -27.99
N THR A 324 -11.21 -44.12 -28.68
CA THR A 324 -11.62 -44.40 -30.07
C THR A 324 -10.46 -44.15 -31.01
N ARG A 325 -9.80 -43.00 -30.85
CA ARG A 325 -8.66 -42.60 -31.69
C ARG A 325 -7.32 -43.12 -31.18
N ARG A 326 -7.28 -43.69 -29.96
CA ARG A 326 -6.06 -44.16 -29.27
C ARG A 326 -4.99 -43.08 -29.17
N ILE A 327 -5.41 -41.88 -28.76
CA ILE A 327 -4.54 -40.72 -28.57
C ILE A 327 -4.72 -40.11 -27.19
N ILE A 328 -3.69 -39.45 -26.71
CA ILE A 328 -3.71 -38.69 -25.46
C ILE A 328 -3.80 -37.20 -25.81
N LYS A 329 -4.75 -36.50 -25.20
CA LYS A 329 -4.87 -35.05 -25.30
C LYS A 329 -4.32 -34.42 -24.03
N LEU A 330 -3.26 -33.64 -24.19
CA LEU A 330 -2.61 -32.91 -23.11
C LEU A 330 -2.84 -31.43 -23.30
N ARG A 331 -3.25 -30.73 -22.24
CA ARG A 331 -3.16 -29.28 -22.15
C ARG A 331 -2.08 -28.92 -21.15
N VAL A 332 -1.12 -28.13 -21.60
CA VAL A 332 0.03 -27.72 -20.81
C VAL A 332 0.03 -26.21 -20.60
N ALA A 333 0.56 -25.80 -19.46
CA ALA A 333 0.73 -24.42 -19.05
C ALA A 333 2.19 -24.11 -18.84
N GLU A 334 2.65 -22.95 -19.33
CA GLU A 334 4.00 -22.48 -19.00
C GLU A 334 4.23 -22.46 -17.49
N HIS A 335 5.35 -23.05 -17.06
CA HIS A 335 5.77 -23.12 -15.66
C HIS A 335 7.11 -22.42 -15.48
N SER A 336 7.26 -21.74 -14.36
CA SER A 336 8.52 -21.12 -13.96
C SER A 336 8.65 -21.19 -12.44
N ASP A 337 9.74 -21.79 -11.97
CA ASP A 337 10.00 -21.92 -10.53
C ASP A 337 10.13 -20.56 -9.83
N ALA A 338 10.54 -19.51 -10.56
CA ALA A 338 10.61 -18.15 -10.05
C ALA A 338 9.24 -17.59 -9.61
N ALA A 339 8.12 -18.21 -10.00
CA ALA A 339 6.80 -17.84 -9.50
C ALA A 339 6.56 -18.25 -8.02
N TYR A 340 7.33 -19.22 -7.51
CA TYR A 340 7.17 -19.84 -6.20
C TYR A 340 8.38 -19.60 -5.30
N ASP A 341 9.08 -18.49 -5.48
CA ASP A 341 10.23 -18.14 -4.64
C ASP A 341 9.80 -17.89 -3.18
N ASN A 342 10.65 -18.32 -2.25
CA ASN A 342 10.47 -18.07 -0.82
C ASN A 342 11.25 -16.84 -0.35
N LEU A 343 11.53 -15.86 -1.23
CA LEU A 343 12.22 -14.64 -0.85
C LEU A 343 11.30 -13.72 -0.05
N VAL A 344 11.90 -12.89 0.80
CA VAL A 344 11.20 -11.84 1.54
C VAL A 344 10.63 -10.82 0.55
N LYS A 345 9.32 -10.59 0.63
CA LYS A 345 8.59 -9.70 -0.27
C LYS A 345 8.25 -8.40 0.46
N PRO A 346 8.34 -7.23 -0.21
CA PRO A 346 7.97 -5.97 0.41
C PRO A 346 6.45 -5.93 0.66
N ILE A 347 6.06 -5.35 1.80
CA ILE A 347 4.68 -5.37 2.27
C ILE A 347 4.11 -3.95 2.33
N LEU A 348 2.90 -3.78 1.81
CA LEU A 348 2.14 -2.54 1.89
C LEU A 348 0.73 -2.82 2.46
N VAL A 349 0.62 -2.83 3.79
CA VAL A 349 -0.65 -3.04 4.51
C VAL A 349 -1.42 -1.72 4.67
N ARG A 350 -2.74 -1.77 4.59
CA ARG A 350 -3.67 -0.64 4.75
C ARG A 350 -5.05 -1.12 5.24
N GLU A 351 -5.89 -0.18 5.63
CA GLU A 351 -7.29 -0.47 5.97
C GLU A 351 -8.13 -0.67 4.69
N GLU A 352 -9.19 -1.46 4.79
CA GLU A 352 -10.14 -1.64 3.68
C GLU A 352 -10.80 -0.30 3.31
N GLY A 353 -10.92 -0.01 2.01
CA GLY A 353 -11.55 1.21 1.50
C GLY A 353 -10.63 2.44 1.42
N ASP A 354 -9.36 2.33 1.82
CA ASP A 354 -8.37 3.36 1.52
C ASP A 354 -8.22 3.56 -0.01
N ILE A 355 -7.94 4.77 -0.48
CA ILE A 355 -7.75 5.03 -1.92
C ILE A 355 -6.37 4.58 -2.42
N ILE A 356 -6.35 3.61 -3.34
CA ILE A 356 -5.13 3.11 -4.01
C ILE A 356 -4.76 4.09 -5.12
N ASN A 357 -3.48 4.46 -5.21
CA ASN A 357 -2.90 5.56 -6.01
C ASN A 357 -2.78 6.92 -5.31
N THR A 358 -2.99 6.97 -3.99
CA THR A 358 -2.64 8.14 -3.15
C THR A 358 -1.60 7.77 -2.09
N TYR A 359 -0.66 6.89 -2.44
CA TYR A 359 0.69 7.01 -1.88
C TYR A 359 1.36 8.21 -2.53
N GLN A 360 0.82 9.39 -2.27
CA GLN A 360 1.67 10.55 -2.13
C GLN A 360 2.32 10.34 -0.78
N GLU A 361 3.63 10.16 -0.78
CA GLU A 361 4.38 10.04 0.46
C GLU A 361 3.95 11.21 1.34
N PHE A 362 3.37 10.89 2.50
CA PHE A 362 3.10 11.91 3.50
C PHE A 362 4.46 12.41 3.95
N ASN A 363 4.86 13.54 3.38
CA ASN A 363 6.19 14.08 3.61
C ASN A 363 6.28 14.47 5.09
N LYS A 364 7.00 13.66 5.86
CA LYS A 364 7.24 13.91 7.29
C LYS A 364 8.30 15.00 7.49
N ASN A 365 9.09 15.30 6.46
CA ASN A 365 10.22 16.20 6.47
C ASN A 365 9.99 17.33 5.47
N LEU A 366 9.10 18.27 5.83
CA LEU A 366 8.92 19.50 5.06
C LEU A 366 10.22 20.31 5.07
N ASN A 367 10.68 20.77 3.90
CA ASN A 367 11.63 21.87 3.89
C ASN A 367 10.86 23.15 4.19
N VAL A 368 11.36 23.93 5.12
CA VAL A 368 10.72 25.15 5.63
C VAL A 368 11.70 26.29 5.48
N SER A 369 11.23 27.40 4.94
CA SER A 369 12.00 28.62 4.83
C SER A 369 11.21 29.78 5.41
N LEU A 370 11.92 30.72 6.02
CA LEU A 370 11.38 31.95 6.56
C LEU A 370 11.85 33.13 5.73
N THR A 371 10.94 34.04 5.44
CA THR A 371 11.21 35.27 4.68
C THR A 371 10.61 36.47 5.40
N SER A 372 11.38 37.55 5.54
CA SER A 372 10.95 38.81 6.15
C SER A 372 11.66 39.98 5.48
N GLY A 373 11.06 41.16 5.53
CA GLY A 373 11.59 42.38 4.92
C GLY A 373 10.51 43.13 4.16
N ASP A 374 10.93 43.93 3.18
CA ASP A 374 10.04 44.77 2.37
C ASP A 374 8.93 43.97 1.66
N GLU A 375 9.20 42.73 1.24
CA GLU A 375 8.21 41.87 0.57
C GLU A 375 7.11 41.32 1.50
N THR A 376 7.27 41.48 2.81
CA THR A 376 6.36 40.93 3.84
C THR A 376 5.59 42.00 4.61
N LEU A 377 5.77 43.28 4.24
CA LEU A 377 5.03 44.39 4.81
C LEU A 377 3.53 44.28 4.51
N TYR A 378 2.70 44.73 5.44
CA TYR A 378 1.25 44.77 5.27
C TYR A 378 0.64 45.97 6.00
N VAL A 379 -0.56 46.36 5.59
CA VAL A 379 -1.35 47.41 6.25
C VAL A 379 -2.13 46.78 7.41
N GLY A 380 -1.84 47.19 8.63
CA GLY A 380 -2.53 46.77 9.85
C GLY A 380 -3.97 47.30 9.94
N PRO A 381 -4.77 46.79 10.89
CA PRO A 381 -6.16 47.22 11.08
C PRO A 381 -6.34 48.71 11.38
N ASP A 382 -5.29 49.35 11.89
CA ASP A 382 -5.20 50.77 12.22
C ASP A 382 -4.69 51.63 11.05
N GLY A 383 -4.44 51.03 9.88
CA GLY A 383 -3.87 51.70 8.72
C GLY A 383 -2.35 51.89 8.77
N SER A 384 -1.68 51.44 9.83
CA SER A 384 -0.21 51.49 9.94
C SER A 384 0.44 50.40 9.08
N ILE A 385 1.66 50.65 8.59
CA ILE A 385 2.43 49.63 7.87
C ILE A 385 3.25 48.83 8.89
N GLN A 386 3.04 47.51 8.89
CA GLN A 386 3.64 46.59 9.86
C GLN A 386 4.44 45.50 9.13
N ALA A 387 5.47 44.99 9.81
CA ALA A 387 6.27 43.89 9.30
C ALA A 387 5.58 42.54 9.55
N GLY A 388 5.69 41.63 8.58
CA GLY A 388 5.24 40.25 8.68
C GLY A 388 6.42 39.27 8.54
N LEU A 389 6.21 38.02 8.94
CA LEU A 389 7.13 36.92 8.67
C LEU A 389 6.40 35.88 7.83
N ARG A 390 6.87 35.64 6.61
CA ARG A 390 6.33 34.61 5.72
C ARG A 390 7.03 33.28 6.02
N VAL A 391 6.22 32.25 6.22
CA VAL A 391 6.66 30.86 6.37
C VAL A 391 6.28 30.15 5.08
N ASP A 392 7.27 29.61 4.37
CA ASP A 392 7.07 28.85 3.14
C ASP A 392 7.51 27.40 3.35
N TRP A 393 6.78 26.46 2.76
CA TRP A 393 7.10 25.04 2.85
C TRP A 393 6.78 24.27 1.56
N ASP A 394 7.43 23.12 1.40
CA ASP A 394 7.22 22.23 0.26
C ASP A 394 5.78 21.71 0.17
N GLU A 395 5.36 21.39 -1.04
CA GLU A 395 4.09 20.72 -1.27
C GLU A 395 4.00 19.37 -0.53
N ASN A 396 2.88 19.15 0.16
CA ASN A 396 2.55 17.87 0.79
C ASN A 396 1.10 17.51 0.51
N THR A 397 0.89 16.88 -0.64
CA THR A 397 -0.42 16.55 -1.19
C THR A 397 -1.19 15.49 -0.40
N ALA A 398 -0.50 14.73 0.46
CA ALA A 398 -1.13 13.78 1.39
C ALA A 398 -1.52 14.40 2.75
N ALA A 399 -1.17 15.67 3.01
CA ALA A 399 -1.59 16.39 4.21
C ALA A 399 -3.04 16.87 4.08
N ILE A 400 -3.79 16.83 5.19
CA ILE A 400 -5.13 17.45 5.31
C ILE A 400 -5.06 18.85 5.93
N GLY A 401 -3.87 19.34 6.23
CA GLY A 401 -3.57 20.66 6.77
C GLY A 401 -2.22 20.68 7.47
N PHE A 402 -1.85 21.86 7.98
CA PHE A 402 -0.57 22.08 8.67
C PHE A 402 -0.79 22.79 10.00
N ASP A 403 -0.07 22.37 11.02
CA ASP A 403 0.02 23.08 12.30
C ASP A 403 1.29 23.93 12.27
N ILE A 404 1.16 25.23 12.55
CA ILE A 404 2.29 26.16 12.61
C ILE A 404 2.29 26.84 13.97
N GLU A 405 3.46 26.87 14.60
CA GLU A 405 3.67 27.57 15.86
C GLU A 405 4.92 28.44 15.78
N TYR A 406 4.90 29.55 16.51
CA TYR A 406 6.03 30.46 16.58
C TYR A 406 6.20 31.05 17.97
N LYS A 407 7.41 31.52 18.26
CA LYS A 407 7.74 32.30 19.46
C LYS A 407 8.89 33.24 19.17
N LEU A 408 9.08 34.26 20.01
CA LEU A 408 10.38 34.91 20.09
C LEU A 408 11.40 33.88 20.60
N SER A 409 12.61 33.89 20.06
CA SER A 409 13.66 32.95 20.50
C SER A 409 14.02 33.14 21.99
N SER A 410 13.71 34.29 22.58
CA SER A 410 13.81 34.58 24.01
C SER A 410 12.72 33.93 24.87
N ASP A 411 11.60 33.53 24.28
CA ASP A 411 10.43 33.05 25.01
C ASP A 411 10.45 31.53 25.17
N GLU A 412 9.74 31.03 26.18
CA GLU A 412 9.64 29.59 26.46
C GLU A 412 8.43 28.92 25.77
N SER A 413 7.38 29.68 25.49
CA SER A 413 6.09 29.15 25.02
C SER A 413 5.79 29.52 23.57
N TYR A 414 5.29 28.55 22.81
CA TYR A 414 4.85 28.72 21.44
C TYR A 414 3.42 29.26 21.33
N THR A 415 3.21 30.16 20.38
CA THR A 415 1.90 30.65 19.94
C THR A 415 1.48 29.92 18.66
N LYS A 416 0.24 29.44 18.61
CA LYS A 416 -0.31 28.72 17.45
C LYS A 416 -0.91 29.68 16.43
N ILE A 417 -0.66 29.39 15.15
CA ILE A 417 -1.32 30.04 14.01
C ILE A 417 -2.49 29.15 13.57
N PRO A 418 -3.61 29.72 13.06
CA PRO A 418 -4.72 28.94 12.53
C PRO A 418 -4.24 27.89 11.51
N ILE A 419 -4.83 26.70 11.59
CA ILE A 419 -4.47 25.53 10.79
C ILE A 419 -4.52 25.89 9.30
N ALA A 420 -3.40 25.76 8.60
CA ALA A 420 -3.32 26.09 7.19
C ALA A 420 -4.09 25.05 6.36
N SER A 421 -4.70 25.51 5.25
CA SER A 421 -5.37 24.64 4.27
C SER A 421 -4.46 23.49 3.82
N SER A 422 -5.04 22.33 3.47
CA SER A 422 -4.31 21.19 2.91
C SER A 422 -3.51 21.53 1.65
N THR A 423 -3.89 22.60 0.94
CA THR A 423 -3.22 23.07 -0.28
C THR A 423 -2.34 24.31 -0.05
N ALA A 424 -2.28 24.83 1.19
CA ALA A 424 -1.44 25.98 1.49
C ALA A 424 0.04 25.59 1.40
N ARG A 425 0.84 26.51 0.86
CA ARG A 425 2.31 26.41 0.80
C ARG A 425 3.01 27.56 1.52
N THR A 426 2.21 28.47 2.08
CA THR A 426 2.69 29.68 2.72
C THR A 426 1.71 30.12 3.82
N ALA A 427 2.25 30.74 4.88
CA ALA A 427 1.49 31.37 5.95
C ALA A 427 2.20 32.65 6.40
N MET A 428 1.43 33.62 6.89
CA MET A 428 1.97 34.88 7.40
C MET A 428 1.81 34.96 8.92
N ILE A 429 2.90 35.21 9.62
CA ILE A 429 2.94 35.56 11.04
C ILE A 429 2.92 37.09 11.13
N ARG A 430 1.93 37.64 11.83
CA ARG A 430 1.64 39.08 11.85
C ARG A 430 1.02 39.49 13.20
N PRO A 431 1.43 40.63 13.79
CA PRO A 431 2.64 41.41 13.48
C PRO A 431 3.92 40.73 13.96
N ILE A 432 5.07 41.16 13.44
CA ILE A 432 6.39 40.85 14.00
C ILE A 432 7.15 42.13 14.39
N ILE A 433 8.15 41.97 15.26
CA ILE A 433 9.06 43.04 15.70
C ILE A 433 10.35 42.96 14.88
N SER A 434 10.71 44.06 14.21
CA SER A 434 11.95 44.16 13.42
C SER A 434 13.19 44.10 14.31
N GLY A 435 14.18 43.29 13.92
CA GLY A 435 15.44 43.09 14.63
C GLY A 435 15.43 41.94 15.64
N GLU A 436 14.24 41.46 16.03
CA GLU A 436 14.10 40.35 16.97
C GLU A 436 14.29 38.98 16.29
N LYS A 437 14.60 37.97 17.10
CA LYS A 437 14.77 36.58 16.63
C LYS A 437 13.54 35.75 16.92
N TYR A 438 13.15 34.92 15.95
CA TYR A 438 12.00 34.03 16.04
C TYR A 438 12.40 32.57 15.84
N ASP A 439 11.73 31.70 16.58
CA ASP A 439 11.71 30.26 16.34
C ASP A 439 10.33 29.90 15.78
N VAL A 440 10.31 29.21 14.64
CA VAL A 440 9.08 28.77 13.97
C VAL A 440 9.14 27.26 13.77
N GLN A 441 8.06 26.58 14.12
CA GLN A 441 7.89 25.16 13.87
C GLN A 441 6.62 24.87 13.08
N ILE A 442 6.70 23.92 12.16
CA ILE A 442 5.58 23.45 11.35
C ILE A 442 5.59 21.92 11.28
N ARG A 443 4.41 21.32 11.25
CA ARG A 443 4.23 19.91 10.94
C ARG A 443 3.02 19.69 10.05
N ALA A 444 3.11 18.69 9.17
CA ALA A 444 1.97 18.22 8.40
C ALA A 444 1.03 17.38 9.28
N ARG A 445 -0.28 17.49 9.03
CA ARG A 445 -1.32 16.68 9.66
C ARG A 445 -1.98 15.78 8.61
N GLY A 446 -2.03 14.49 8.87
CA GLY A 446 -2.81 13.50 8.12
C GLY A 446 -4.15 13.19 8.80
N ARG A 447 -4.95 12.29 8.23
CA ARG A 447 -6.24 11.87 8.80
C ARG A 447 -6.12 11.16 10.15
N THR A 448 -5.11 10.31 10.30
CA THR A 448 -4.86 9.48 11.50
C THR A 448 -3.42 9.60 12.03
N ARG A 449 -2.59 10.44 11.40
CA ARG A 449 -1.15 10.57 11.68
C ARG A 449 -0.70 12.02 11.72
N LEU A 450 0.33 12.32 12.52
CA LEU A 450 1.01 13.62 12.57
C LEU A 450 2.47 13.44 12.12
N ALA A 451 3.02 14.44 11.43
CA ALA A 451 4.45 14.51 11.18
C ALA A 451 5.20 15.01 12.41
N GLU A 452 6.52 14.77 12.42
CA GLU A 452 7.43 15.42 13.36
C GLU A 452 7.51 16.92 13.08
N TRP A 453 7.85 17.70 14.09
CA TRP A 453 8.05 19.15 13.94
C TRP A 453 9.31 19.43 13.13
N GLN A 454 9.17 20.26 12.11
CA GLN A 454 10.29 20.88 11.38
C GLN A 454 10.44 22.30 11.88
N GLN A 455 11.66 22.69 12.24
CA GLN A 455 11.91 23.91 13.01
C GLN A 455 13.00 24.75 12.36
N VAL A 456 12.75 26.06 12.30
CA VAL A 456 13.75 27.08 11.98
C VAL A 456 13.95 27.93 13.22
N ASN A 457 15.18 27.95 13.74
CA ASN A 457 15.52 28.62 14.99
C ASN A 457 16.35 29.88 14.75
N ASN A 458 16.21 30.86 15.66
CA ASN A 458 16.98 32.09 15.69
C ASN A 458 16.92 32.90 14.38
N PHE A 459 15.79 32.88 13.69
CA PHE A 459 15.61 33.66 12.47
C PHE A 459 15.47 35.14 12.82
N THR A 460 16.40 35.98 12.36
CA THR A 460 16.34 37.43 12.57
C THR A 460 15.28 38.04 11.65
N ALA A 461 14.18 38.48 12.25
CA ALA A 461 13.09 39.09 11.51
C ALA A 461 13.43 40.53 11.12
N LEU A 462 13.36 40.83 9.83
CA LEU A 462 13.61 42.15 9.28
C LEU A 462 12.30 42.84 8.96
N GLY A 463 12.17 44.08 9.39
CA GLY A 463 11.17 45.00 8.86
C GLY A 463 11.64 45.61 7.55
N LYS A 464 11.13 46.80 7.23
CA LYS A 464 11.54 47.57 6.06
C LYS A 464 13.06 47.78 6.03
N GLN A 465 13.69 47.57 4.87
CA GLN A 465 15.14 47.73 4.68
C GLN A 465 15.48 48.58 3.46
N LEU A 466 14.67 48.52 2.40
CA LEU A 466 14.94 49.24 1.17
C LEU A 466 14.52 50.71 1.30
N LEU A 467 15.36 51.56 0.70
CA LEU A 467 15.03 52.96 0.43
C LEU A 467 13.98 53.02 -0.69
N PRO A 468 13.21 54.12 -0.80
CA PRO A 468 12.26 54.27 -1.88
C PRO A 468 12.99 54.25 -3.24
N PRO A 469 12.40 53.64 -4.28
CA PRO A 469 13.03 53.50 -5.60
C PRO A 469 13.19 54.86 -6.30
N ASP A 470 14.33 55.05 -6.99
CA ASP A 470 14.59 56.25 -7.79
C ASP A 470 13.59 56.43 -8.95
N VAL A 471 13.38 57.68 -9.35
CA VAL A 471 12.59 58.00 -10.55
C VAL A 471 13.51 57.99 -11.77
N VAL A 472 13.50 56.91 -12.54
CA VAL A 472 14.46 56.68 -13.62
C VAL A 472 14.16 57.49 -14.89
N GLN A 473 12.88 57.80 -15.15
CA GLN A 473 12.45 58.51 -16.35
C GLN A 473 11.65 59.75 -15.96
N PHE A 474 12.20 60.91 -16.31
CA PHE A 474 11.63 62.21 -16.01
C PHE A 474 11.60 63.06 -17.29
N PHE A 475 10.43 63.58 -17.64
CA PHE A 475 10.14 64.28 -18.88
C PHE A 475 9.64 65.69 -18.60
N VAL A 476 10.03 66.61 -19.48
CA VAL A 476 9.66 68.02 -19.43
C VAL A 476 9.02 68.39 -20.77
N ASP A 477 7.77 68.83 -20.74
CA ASP A 477 7.04 69.36 -21.89
C ASP A 477 6.44 70.72 -21.54
N GLY A 478 7.14 71.79 -21.91
CA GLY A 478 6.79 73.15 -21.48
C GLY A 478 6.77 73.26 -19.94
N ASN A 479 5.61 73.59 -19.37
CA ASN A 479 5.41 73.67 -17.92
C ASN A 479 4.89 72.36 -17.29
N ASN A 480 4.76 71.28 -18.07
CA ASN A 480 4.30 69.99 -17.57
C ASN A 480 5.48 69.07 -17.33
N LEU A 481 5.63 68.63 -16.09
CA LEU A 481 6.58 67.62 -15.66
C LEU A 481 5.85 66.28 -15.58
N SER A 482 6.45 65.22 -16.11
CA SER A 482 5.90 63.87 -15.99
C SER A 482 7.01 62.85 -15.78
N TRP A 483 6.69 61.74 -15.14
CA TRP A 483 7.64 60.66 -14.88
C TRP A 483 6.96 59.30 -14.95
N VAL A 484 7.77 58.26 -15.08
CA VAL A 484 7.28 56.89 -15.02
C VAL A 484 7.32 56.41 -13.57
N GLU A 485 6.20 55.87 -13.10
CA GLU A 485 6.14 55.21 -11.79
C GLU A 485 7.05 53.97 -11.81
N PRO A 486 7.81 53.68 -10.74
CA PRO A 486 8.63 52.49 -10.65
C PRO A 486 7.82 51.22 -10.94
N GLU A 487 8.37 50.31 -11.74
CA GLU A 487 7.68 49.07 -12.14
C GLU A 487 7.22 48.23 -10.94
N LEU A 488 7.97 48.27 -9.84
CA LEU A 488 7.60 47.70 -8.55
C LEU A 488 7.26 48.82 -7.57
N LYS A 489 5.96 49.07 -7.36
CA LYS A 489 5.47 50.05 -6.39
C LYS A 489 5.55 49.46 -4.97
N PRO A 490 6.38 50.01 -4.07
CA PRO A 490 6.39 49.61 -2.67
C PRO A 490 5.04 49.92 -2.00
N LEU A 491 4.62 49.08 -1.05
CA LEU A 491 3.36 49.25 -0.31
C LEU A 491 3.29 50.59 0.44
N ASP A 492 4.45 51.14 0.77
CA ASP A 492 4.67 52.34 1.57
C ASP A 492 5.14 53.55 0.77
N LEU A 493 5.03 53.54 -0.57
CA LEU A 493 5.30 54.73 -1.38
C LEU A 493 4.21 55.79 -1.15
N SER A 494 4.57 56.89 -0.50
CA SER A 494 3.67 58.05 -0.28
C SER A 494 3.48 58.90 -1.54
N GLY A 495 4.49 58.94 -2.42
CA GLY A 495 4.45 59.71 -3.67
C GLY A 495 5.79 60.38 -3.98
N TYR A 496 5.76 61.60 -4.50
CA TYR A 496 6.93 62.29 -5.05
C TYR A 496 7.06 63.73 -4.57
N VAL A 497 8.30 64.20 -4.46
CA VAL A 497 8.67 65.59 -4.17
C VAL A 497 9.46 66.15 -5.35
N LEU A 498 9.20 67.41 -5.70
CA LEU A 498 9.89 68.12 -6.79
C LEU A 498 10.58 69.36 -6.24
N ARG A 499 11.84 69.56 -6.64
CA ARG A 499 12.64 70.74 -6.31
C ARG A 499 13.35 71.28 -7.55
N TYR A 500 13.78 72.53 -7.51
CA TYR A 500 14.55 73.15 -8.59
C TYR A 500 15.70 74.01 -8.10
N HIS A 501 16.66 74.25 -9.00
CA HIS A 501 17.74 75.21 -8.88
C HIS A 501 17.78 76.13 -10.08
N VAL A 502 17.98 77.43 -9.84
CA VAL A 502 18.38 78.35 -10.91
C VAL A 502 19.89 78.24 -11.12
N GLY A 503 20.33 77.88 -12.32
CA GLY A 503 21.73 77.57 -12.63
C GLY A 503 21.95 76.09 -12.93
N GLU A 504 23.13 75.56 -12.56
CA GLU A 504 23.58 74.20 -12.92
C GLU A 504 23.80 73.29 -11.69
N SER A 505 23.46 73.78 -10.49
CA SER A 505 23.57 72.98 -9.25
C SER A 505 22.58 71.82 -9.28
N ARG A 506 23.09 70.63 -8.94
CA ARG A 506 22.31 69.39 -8.84
C ARG A 506 22.04 68.97 -7.40
N ASP A 507 22.49 69.76 -6.42
CA ASP A 507 22.41 69.42 -5.01
C ASP A 507 20.97 69.60 -4.48
N TRP A 508 20.30 68.49 -4.17
CA TRP A 508 18.95 68.48 -3.60
C TRP A 508 18.79 69.30 -2.32
N SER A 509 19.81 69.29 -1.45
CA SER A 509 19.71 69.88 -0.11
C SER A 509 19.53 71.39 -0.16
N THR A 510 20.08 72.04 -1.19
CA THR A 510 20.01 73.48 -1.43
C THR A 510 18.91 73.89 -2.40
N ALA A 511 18.20 72.93 -3.01
CA ALA A 511 17.18 73.18 -4.03
C ALA A 511 15.86 73.71 -3.44
N GLN A 512 15.18 74.59 -4.18
CA GLN A 512 13.91 75.18 -3.77
C GLN A 512 12.73 74.23 -4.06
N PRO A 513 11.76 74.06 -3.15
CA PRO A 513 10.58 73.23 -3.38
C PRO A 513 9.66 73.86 -4.44
N MET A 514 9.15 73.04 -5.37
CA MET A 514 8.16 73.49 -6.37
C MET A 514 6.71 73.47 -5.85
N HIS A 515 6.47 72.71 -4.78
CA HIS A 515 5.15 72.50 -4.19
C HIS A 515 5.29 72.23 -2.68
N SER A 516 4.15 72.21 -2.00
CA SER A 516 4.05 71.80 -0.60
C SER A 516 3.38 70.44 -0.49
N GLY A 517 3.95 69.53 0.31
CA GLY A 517 3.40 68.19 0.53
C GLY A 517 3.98 67.15 -0.41
N VAL A 518 3.16 66.17 -0.77
CA VAL A 518 3.56 65.01 -1.59
C VAL A 518 2.62 64.88 -2.79
N ILE A 519 3.20 64.65 -3.97
CA ILE A 519 2.43 64.41 -5.20
C ILE A 519 2.20 62.90 -5.34
N THR A 520 0.94 62.48 -5.45
CA THR A 520 0.56 61.06 -5.62
C THR A 520 0.33 60.66 -7.08
N GLN A 521 0.36 61.62 -8.00
CA GLN A 521 0.23 61.41 -9.45
C GLN A 521 1.61 61.41 -10.13
N THR A 522 1.70 60.91 -11.36
CA THR A 522 2.94 60.86 -12.16
C THR A 522 3.16 62.09 -13.04
N GLN A 523 2.44 63.17 -12.75
CA GLN A 523 2.51 64.42 -13.49
C GLN A 523 2.33 65.62 -12.55
N TYR A 524 2.98 66.73 -12.90
CA TYR A 524 2.88 67.99 -12.17
C TYR A 524 2.99 69.18 -13.12
N GLN A 525 2.04 70.10 -13.04
CA GLN A 525 2.08 71.35 -13.79
C GLN A 525 2.73 72.45 -12.95
N VAL A 526 3.85 73.00 -13.44
CA VAL A 526 4.60 74.03 -12.73
C VAL A 526 3.86 75.37 -12.80
N PRO A 527 3.63 76.05 -11.66
CA PRO A 527 2.83 77.28 -11.62
C PRO A 527 3.58 78.54 -12.10
N PHE A 528 4.84 78.41 -12.52
CA PHE A 528 5.69 79.48 -13.02
C PHE A 528 6.41 79.05 -14.31
N ALA A 529 6.92 80.01 -15.07
CA ALA A 529 7.69 79.73 -16.28
C ALA A 529 9.06 79.15 -15.92
N LEU A 530 9.47 78.07 -16.60
CA LEU A 530 10.81 77.50 -16.47
C LEU A 530 11.84 78.42 -17.17
N TYR A 531 13.00 78.65 -16.54
CA TYR A 531 14.08 79.50 -17.08
C TYR A 531 15.05 78.70 -17.95
N ASP A 532 15.75 79.35 -18.89
CA ASP A 532 16.71 78.73 -19.84
C ASP A 532 17.89 77.98 -19.17
N LYS A 533 18.22 78.27 -17.90
CA LYS A 533 19.20 77.55 -17.10
C LYS A 533 18.62 77.18 -15.74
N MET A 534 17.94 76.04 -15.69
CA MET A 534 17.34 75.52 -14.46
C MET A 534 17.55 74.01 -14.38
N VAL A 535 17.87 73.51 -13.17
CA VAL A 535 17.92 72.07 -12.88
C VAL A 535 16.64 71.70 -12.16
N LEU A 536 15.95 70.66 -12.64
CA LEU A 536 14.75 70.09 -12.06
C LEU A 536 15.15 68.79 -11.37
N LEU A 537 14.64 68.55 -10.17
CA LEU A 537 14.96 67.38 -9.37
C LEU A 537 13.66 66.73 -8.89
N ILE A 538 13.62 65.41 -8.93
CA ILE A 538 12.50 64.61 -8.42
C ILE A 538 13.01 63.51 -7.50
N LYS A 539 12.25 63.22 -6.43
CA LYS A 539 12.48 62.07 -5.56
C LYS A 539 11.17 61.42 -5.14
N SER A 540 11.20 60.11 -4.97
CA SER A 540 10.18 59.33 -4.28
C SER A 540 10.29 59.52 -2.76
N ILE A 541 9.16 59.43 -2.06
CA ILE A 541 9.08 59.60 -0.60
C ILE A 541 8.16 58.55 0.03
N GLU A 542 8.48 58.18 1.26
CA GLU A 542 7.74 57.22 2.09
C GLU A 542 7.32 57.90 3.41
N PRO A 543 6.19 57.49 4.03
CA PRO A 543 5.63 58.18 5.20
C PRO A 543 6.32 57.83 6.52
N PHE A 544 7.00 56.69 6.61
CA PHE A 544 7.53 56.15 7.87
C PHE A 544 8.99 55.69 7.71
N CYS A 545 9.90 56.65 7.85
CA CYS A 545 11.24 56.41 8.36
C CYS A 545 11.53 57.55 9.35
N HIS A 546 12.09 57.24 10.52
CA HIS A 546 12.48 58.25 11.51
C HIS A 546 13.60 59.20 11.04
N THR A 547 14.01 59.06 9.78
CA THR A 547 14.79 59.99 8.99
C THR A 547 14.18 60.00 7.59
N GLU A 548 13.88 61.17 7.01
CA GLU A 548 13.47 61.25 5.60
C GLU A 548 14.56 60.61 4.73
N GLN A 549 14.36 59.35 4.37
CA GLN A 549 15.29 58.57 3.58
C GLN A 549 14.86 58.74 2.13
N MET A 550 15.53 59.68 1.45
CA MET A 550 15.23 60.01 0.07
C MET A 550 16.18 59.27 -0.86
N ALA A 551 15.66 58.84 -2.00
CA ALA A 551 16.42 58.22 -3.07
C ALA A 551 17.49 59.21 -3.65
N PRO A 552 18.63 58.75 -4.20
CA PRO A 552 19.63 59.63 -4.81
C PRO A 552 19.10 60.50 -5.97
N ASP A 553 19.74 61.64 -6.19
CA ASP A 553 19.27 62.67 -7.14
C ASP A 553 19.27 62.13 -8.58
N THR A 554 18.11 62.14 -9.26
CA THR A 554 18.03 61.96 -10.71
C THR A 554 17.96 63.34 -11.37
N VAL A 555 18.80 63.56 -12.40
CA VAL A 555 19.00 64.87 -13.05
C VAL A 555 18.38 64.92 -14.43
#